data_AF-A0A2V7HD86-F1
#
_entry.id   AF-A0A2V7HD86-F1
#
_cell.length_a   1.000
_cell.length_b   1.000
_cell.length_c   1.000
_cell.angle_alpha   90.00
_cell.angle_beta   90.00
_cell.angle_gamma   90.00
#
_symmetry.space_group_name_H-M   'P 1'
#
loop_
_entity.id
_entity.type
_entity.pdbx_description
1 polymer ?
#
loop_
_entity_poly.entity_id
_entity_poly.type
_entity_poly.pdbx_seq_one_letter_code
_entity_poly.pdbx_strand_id
1 'polypeptide(L)'
;MARGTYECVERRRHARLSDRQRQGRYLVRGGRVERLEGAWNPTRLVVLEFPSMEQARRWYDSDDYGAPKALRMKCAVTDAIFVEGA
;
A
#
# COMPACT_ATOMS: atom_id res chain seq x y z
N MET A 1 -10.37 12.74 22.17
CA MET A 1 -10.28 12.20 20.79
C MET A 1 -8.83 12.33 20.35
N ALA A 2 -8.13 11.19 20.25
CA ALA A 2 -6.68 11.11 20.47
C ALA A 2 -5.83 11.53 19.26
N ARG A 3 -4.73 12.23 19.54
CA ARG A 3 -3.75 12.82 18.61
C ARG A 3 -3.17 11.86 17.56
N GLY A 4 -3.36 10.54 17.70
CA GLY A 4 -2.86 9.52 16.77
C GLY A 4 -3.62 9.43 15.44
N THR A 5 -4.90 9.80 15.38
CA THR A 5 -5.69 9.67 14.13
C THR A 5 -5.35 10.77 13.11
N TYR A 6 -4.98 11.96 13.55
CA TYR A 6 -4.60 13.08 12.68
C TYR A 6 -3.28 12.82 11.95
N GLU A 7 -2.27 12.29 12.66
CA GLU A 7 -0.96 11.96 12.10
C GLU A 7 -1.04 10.86 11.02
N CYS A 8 -1.94 9.88 11.21
CA CYS A 8 -2.28 8.84 10.23
C CYS A 8 -2.94 9.39 8.94
N VAL A 9 -3.60 10.54 9.00
CA VAL A 9 -4.29 11.15 7.84
C VAL A 9 -3.34 12.07 7.09
N GLU A 10 -2.55 12.89 7.78
CA GLU A 10 -1.65 13.88 7.15
C GLU A 10 -0.45 13.25 6.45
N ARG A 11 0.26 12.30 7.06
CA ARG A 11 1.39 11.61 6.42
C ARG A 11 0.99 10.70 5.25
N ARG A 12 -0.29 10.39 5.12
CA ARG A 12 -0.86 9.55 4.05
C ARG A 12 -0.72 10.18 2.65
N ARG A 13 -0.59 11.52 2.56
CA ARG A 13 -0.39 12.25 1.30
C ARG A 13 1.03 12.16 0.75
N HIS A 14 2.03 11.92 1.60
CA HIS A 14 3.45 12.00 1.25
C HIS A 14 4.12 10.65 0.95
N ALA A 15 3.44 9.53 1.17
CA ALA A 15 3.85 8.23 0.65
C ALA A 15 3.61 8.17 -0.88
N ARG A 16 4.39 8.94 -1.64
CA ARG A 16 4.68 8.62 -3.04
C ARG A 16 5.77 7.55 -3.02
N LEU A 17 5.74 6.62 -3.98
CA LEU A 17 6.90 5.76 -4.20
C LEU A 17 8.10 6.69 -4.41
N SER A 18 9.17 6.53 -3.64
CA SER A 18 10.36 7.37 -3.79
C SER A 18 10.86 7.21 -5.24
N ASP A 19 11.03 8.34 -5.93
CA ASP A 19 11.30 8.41 -7.37
C ASP A 19 12.66 7.79 -7.77
N ARG A 20 13.47 7.36 -6.79
CA ARG A 20 14.83 6.85 -6.99
C ARG A 20 14.88 5.39 -7.42
N GLN A 21 13.83 4.61 -7.19
CA GLN A 21 13.71 3.23 -7.70
C GLN A 21 12.33 3.01 -8.29
N ARG A 22 12.06 3.64 -9.43
CA ARG A 22 10.84 3.41 -10.23
C ARG A 22 10.86 1.99 -10.81
N GLN A 23 10.43 1.03 -10.01
CA GLN A 23 10.06 -0.30 -10.47
C GLN A 23 8.63 -0.67 -10.04
N GLY A 24 7.92 0.18 -9.29
CA GLY A 24 6.50 -0.02 -8.96
C GLY A 24 5.60 0.95 -9.72
N ARG A 25 4.58 0.44 -10.43
CA ARG A 25 3.53 1.24 -11.09
C ARG A 25 2.22 1.10 -10.33
N TYR A 26 1.57 2.23 -10.02
CA TYR A 26 0.21 2.20 -9.47
C TYR A 26 -0.80 1.84 -10.55
N LEU A 27 -1.46 0.69 -10.41
CA LEU A 27 -2.62 0.33 -11.23
C LEU A 27 -3.91 0.82 -10.59
N VAL A 28 -4.01 0.73 -9.25
CA VAL A 28 -5.16 1.18 -8.47
C VAL A 28 -4.66 1.91 -7.23
N ARG A 29 -5.26 3.06 -6.90
CA ARG A 29 -4.93 3.83 -5.69
C ARG A 29 -6.17 4.42 -5.02
N GLY A 30 -7.00 3.57 -4.44
CA GLY A 30 -8.19 3.96 -3.69
C GLY A 30 -9.37 4.37 -4.57
N GLY A 31 -9.56 3.70 -5.70
CA GLY A 31 -10.77 3.85 -6.52
C GLY A 31 -12.01 3.26 -5.85
N ARG A 32 -13.18 3.45 -6.48
CA ARG A 32 -14.43 2.81 -6.05
C ARG A 32 -14.27 1.30 -6.06
N VAL A 33 -14.56 0.66 -4.93
CA VAL A 33 -14.59 -0.79 -4.79
C VAL A 33 -16.05 -1.24 -4.83
N GLU A 34 -16.35 -2.17 -5.73
CA GLU A 34 -17.65 -2.84 -5.80
C GLU A 34 -17.43 -4.32 -5.51
N ARG A 35 -18.07 -4.82 -4.45
CA ARG A 35 -17.91 -6.20 -4.00
C ARG A 35 -18.93 -7.08 -4.73
N LEU A 36 -18.44 -8.03 -5.51
CA LEU A 36 -19.28 -8.99 -6.23
C LEU A 36 -19.56 -10.24 -5.38
N GLU A 37 -18.52 -10.83 -4.78
CA GLU A 37 -18.60 -12.08 -4.01
C GLU A 37 -17.67 -12.06 -2.79
N GLY A 38 -17.91 -12.95 -1.82
CA GLY A 38 -17.07 -13.11 -0.62
C GLY A 38 -17.26 -12.03 0.45
N ALA A 39 -16.40 -12.08 1.48
CA ALA A 39 -16.47 -11.18 2.64
C ALA A 39 -15.46 -10.02 2.59
N TRP A 40 -14.48 -10.05 1.68
CA TRP A 40 -13.47 -9.01 1.60
C TRP A 40 -14.07 -7.70 1.08
N ASN A 41 -14.10 -6.67 1.93
CA ASN A 41 -14.69 -5.37 1.61
C ASN A 41 -13.77 -4.22 2.07
N PRO A 42 -12.63 -4.00 1.39
CA PRO A 42 -11.67 -2.99 1.80
C PRO A 42 -12.21 -1.57 1.54
N THR A 43 -12.09 -0.68 2.53
CA THR A 43 -12.40 0.75 2.35
C THR A 43 -11.45 1.44 1.36
N ARG A 44 -10.26 0.85 1.15
CA ARG A 44 -9.26 1.35 0.21
C ARG A 44 -8.47 0.18 -0.37
N LEU A 45 -8.43 0.10 -1.70
CA LEU A 45 -7.61 -0.87 -2.42
C LEU A 45 -6.43 -0.16 -3.09
N VAL A 46 -5.23 -0.74 -2.98
CA VAL A 46 -4.03 -0.28 -3.70
C VAL A 46 -3.43 -1.47 -4.41
N VAL A 47 -3.20 -1.33 -5.71
CA VAL A 47 -2.55 -2.36 -6.54
C VAL A 47 -1.32 -1.73 -7.16
N LEU A 48 -0.19 -2.39 -6.94
CA LEU A 48 1.13 -2.02 -7.44
C LEU A 48 1.64 -3.14 -8.33
N GLU A 49 2.01 -2.79 -9.55
CA GLU A 49 2.67 -3.68 -10.50
C GLU A 49 4.18 -3.48 -10.42
N PHE A 50 4.93 -4.58 -10.41
CA PHE A 50 6.38 -4.60 -10.44
C PHE A 50 6.87 -5.49 -11.58
N PRO A 51 8.04 -5.23 -12.19
CA PRO A 51 8.55 -6.06 -13.29
C PRO A 51 8.90 -7.50 -12.88
N SER A 52 9.07 -7.78 -11.58
CA SER A 52 9.17 -9.14 -11.06
C SER A 52 8.74 -9.25 -9.60
N MET A 53 8.40 -10.46 -9.16
CA MET A 53 8.06 -10.72 -7.75
C MET A 53 9.23 -10.39 -6.80
N GLU A 54 10.48 -10.64 -7.22
CA GLU A 54 11.64 -10.25 -6.42
C GLU A 54 11.72 -8.74 -6.20
N GLN A 55 11.44 -7.93 -7.23
CA GLN A 55 11.45 -6.47 -7.10
C GLN A 55 10.35 -6.00 -6.14
N ALA A 56 9.17 -6.63 -6.19
CA ALA A 56 8.09 -6.35 -5.24
C ALA A 56 8.49 -6.65 -3.78
N ARG A 57 9.18 -7.77 -3.55
CA ARG A 57 9.71 -8.15 -2.23
C ARG A 57 10.79 -7.18 -1.75
N ARG A 58 11.79 -6.90 -2.59
CA ARG A 58 12.86 -5.94 -2.30
C ARG A 58 12.30 -4.56 -1.94
N TRP A 59 11.28 -4.10 -2.66
CA TRP A 59 10.59 -2.85 -2.34
C TRP A 59 9.85 -2.91 -0.99
N TYR A 60 9.11 -3.98 -0.71
CA TYR A 60 8.33 -4.10 0.52
C TYR A 60 9.19 -4.20 1.79
N ASP A 61 10.39 -4.76 1.65
CA ASP A 61 11.38 -4.90 2.72
C ASP A 61 12.42 -3.76 2.72
N SER A 62 12.31 -2.80 1.79
CA SER A 62 13.21 -1.64 1.74
C SER A 62 12.97 -0.65 2.88
N ASP A 63 14.04 0.01 3.32
CA ASP A 63 14.00 1.09 4.31
C ASP A 63 13.14 2.27 3.84
N ASP A 64 13.15 2.55 2.53
CA ASP A 64 12.35 3.60 1.89
C ASP A 64 10.83 3.39 2.11
N TYR A 65 10.37 2.13 2.15
CA TYR A 65 8.97 1.80 2.42
C TYR A 65 8.70 1.50 3.90
N GLY A 66 9.74 1.35 4.73
CA GLY A 66 9.63 1.00 6.15
C GLY A 66 8.79 1.99 6.96
N ALA A 67 9.05 3.30 6.82
CA ALA A 67 8.29 4.31 7.56
C ALA A 67 6.79 4.39 7.15
N PRO A 68 6.43 4.41 5.85
CA PRO A 68 5.04 4.26 5.41
C PRO A 68 4.36 2.97 5.88
N LYS A 69 5.06 1.82 5.83
CA LYS A 69 4.56 0.51 6.28
C LYS A 69 4.26 0.52 7.78
N ALA A 70 5.17 1.00 8.61
CA ALA A 70 4.99 1.09 10.05
C ALA A 70 3.80 1.98 10.44
N LEU A 71 3.65 3.13 9.77
CA LEU A 71 2.49 3.99 9.97
C LEU A 71 1.19 3.26 9.59
N ARG A 72 1.15 2.60 8.42
CA ARG A 72 -0.03 1.84 7.99
C ARG A 72 -0.44 0.80 9.02
N MET A 73 0.51 0.02 9.55
CA MET A 73 0.22 -1.02 10.55
C MET A 73 -0.32 -0.48 11.87
N LYS A 74 0.04 0.75 12.25
CA LYS A 74 -0.53 1.42 13.44
C LYS A 74 -1.93 1.98 13.21
N CYS A 75 -2.23 2.36 11.96
CA CYS A 75 -3.43 3.13 11.62
C CYS A 75 -4.54 2.30 10.98
N ALA A 76 -4.25 1.07 10.53
CA ALA A 76 -5.19 0.23 9.80
C ALA A 76 -4.87 -1.25 9.95
N VAL A 77 -5.92 -2.08 10.04
CA VAL A 77 -5.85 -3.49 9.70
C VAL A 77 -5.86 -3.59 8.17
N THR A 78 -4.92 -4.31 7.59
CA THR A 78 -4.76 -4.36 6.13
C THR A 78 -4.22 -5.71 5.71
N ASP A 79 -4.94 -6.36 4.81
CA ASP A 79 -4.44 -7.52 4.09
C ASP A 79 -3.50 -7.06 2.97
N ALA A 80 -2.35 -7.73 2.84
CA ALA A 80 -1.39 -7.49 1.78
C ALA A 80 -0.91 -8.83 1.25
N ILE A 81 -0.95 -8.99 -0.08
CA ILE A 81 -0.52 -10.20 -0.77
C ILE A 81 0.40 -9.83 -1.92
N PHE A 82 1.32 -10.73 -2.25
CA PHE A 82 2.00 -10.72 -3.55
C PHE A 82 1.32 -11.73 -4.46
N VAL A 83 1.16 -11.35 -5.73
CA VAL A 83 0.60 -12.21 -6.76
C VAL A 83 1.59 -12.22 -7.91
N GLU A 84 1.95 -13.40 -8.39
CA GLU A 84 2.77 -13.55 -9.60
C GLU A 84 1.84 -13.40 -10.81
N GLY A 85 2.23 -12.53 -11.75
CA GLY A 85 1.58 -12.45 -13.06
C GLY A 85 2.01 -13.65 -13.91
N ALA A 86 1.13 -14.05 -14.84
CA ALA A 86 1.45 -15.05 -15.86
C ALA A 86 2.32 -14.46 -16.98
#